data_AF-A0A2H1E683-F1
#
_entry.id   AF-A0A2H1E683-F1
#
_cell.length_a   1.000
_cell.length_b   1.000
_cell.length_c   1.000
_cell.angle_alpha   90.00
_cell.angle_beta   90.00
_cell.angle_gamma   90.00
#
_symmetry.space_group_name_H-M   'P 1'
#
loop_
_entity.id
_entity.type
_entity.pdbx_description
1 polymer ?
#
loop_
_entity_poly.entity_id
_entity_poly.type
_entity_poly.pdbx_seq_one_letter_code
_entity_poly.pdbx_strand_id
1 'polypeptide(L)'
;MREELTWRVLEGLYRLYKGKSTRLKLMNNIYVKRVLYDIKRVIDYKEGNMNVIIKHKDYDKFFEDNLLDQYLYYANFFKEVDIEISAQRNYSEYVLKSLMLIHKNKENLKGTLSTPHIFSSNFFEEKDSKFLDDNKRLRDDILKILGAKEFPMQSPKSQQWKLVVDCKDPKYILLCENIDFLKDPWLFRENNIELWHLGGNNTKKLEEVPSKKIIHPVFYVCDWDYHGLNIYIRIKEILAKKDKEITLLIPKNPTLKPIKSGKHYSEWREEEFTNLKRDAFTKEAQNLIEELVSKNKWIEEQTIKPIDLVLNKFN
;
A
#
# COMPACT_ATOMS: atom_id res chain seq x y z
N MET A 1 -7.45 -14.60 -8.82
CA MET A 1 -6.31 -13.66 -8.68
C MET A 1 -5.90 -13.21 -10.07
N ARG A 2 -5.95 -11.91 -10.36
CA ARG A 2 -5.28 -11.36 -11.54
C ARG A 2 -3.78 -11.47 -11.21
N GLU A 3 -3.02 -12.28 -11.93
CA GLU A 3 -1.57 -12.24 -11.77
C GLU A 3 -1.08 -10.83 -12.15
N GLU A 4 -0.22 -10.24 -11.31
CA GLU A 4 0.28 -8.89 -11.54
C GLU A 4 0.98 -8.80 -12.90
N LEU A 5 0.49 -7.89 -13.75
CA LEU A 5 1.18 -7.53 -14.97
C LEU A 5 2.36 -6.63 -14.60
N THR A 6 3.59 -7.11 -14.79
CA THR A 6 4.76 -6.24 -14.63
C THR A 6 4.75 -5.15 -15.70
N TRP A 7 5.40 -4.02 -15.41
CA TRP A 7 5.56 -2.93 -16.36
C TRP A 7 6.08 -3.41 -17.73
N ARG A 8 7.06 -4.32 -17.75
CA ARG A 8 7.59 -4.93 -18.97
C ARG A 8 6.50 -5.57 -19.83
N VAL A 9 5.60 -6.31 -19.19
CA VAL A 9 4.50 -6.99 -19.89
C VAL A 9 3.49 -5.96 -20.37
N LEU A 10 3.09 -5.02 -19.53
CA LEU A 10 2.11 -3.99 -19.85
C LEU A 10 2.58 -3.06 -20.99
N GLU A 11 3.82 -2.59 -20.94
CA GLU A 11 4.46 -1.82 -22.02
C GLU A 11 4.58 -2.66 -23.30
N GLY A 12 4.85 -3.96 -23.20
CA GLY A 12 4.90 -4.83 -24.36
C GLY A 12 3.54 -5.07 -25.01
N LEU A 13 2.47 -5.15 -24.22
CA LEU A 13 1.09 -5.19 -24.70
C LEU A 13 0.70 -3.85 -25.33
N TYR A 14 1.08 -2.72 -24.75
CA TYR A 14 0.85 -1.41 -25.36
C TYR A 14 1.58 -1.24 -26.70
N ARG A 15 2.83 -1.74 -26.82
CA ARG A 15 3.54 -1.78 -28.11
C ARG A 15 2.81 -2.61 -29.15
N LEU A 16 2.22 -3.73 -28.73
CA LEU A 16 1.40 -4.55 -29.61
C LEU A 16 0.13 -3.80 -30.04
N TYR A 17 -0.51 -3.06 -29.13
CA TYR A 17 -1.65 -2.19 -29.42
C TYR A 17 -1.31 -1.10 -30.44
N LYS A 18 -0.21 -0.37 -30.25
CA LYS A 18 0.24 0.67 -31.21
C LYS A 18 0.79 0.10 -32.52
N GLY A 19 1.34 -1.10 -32.49
CA GLY A 19 1.90 -1.79 -33.65
C GLY A 19 0.98 -2.88 -34.19
N LYS A 20 1.57 -3.86 -34.87
CA LYS A 20 0.91 -5.12 -35.26
C LYS A 20 1.57 -6.35 -34.63
N SER A 21 2.80 -6.22 -34.14
CA SER A 21 3.58 -7.32 -33.59
C SER A 21 4.63 -6.85 -32.59
N THR A 22 5.13 -7.76 -31.76
CA THR A 22 6.21 -7.52 -30.80
C THR A 22 7.10 -8.76 -30.65
N ARG A 23 8.39 -8.53 -30.36
CA ARG A 23 9.36 -9.59 -30.02
C ARG A 23 9.55 -9.79 -28.52
N LEU A 24 8.81 -9.05 -27.70
CA LEU A 24 8.86 -9.21 -26.26
C LEU A 24 8.26 -10.58 -25.88
N LYS A 25 8.90 -11.27 -24.93
CA LYS A 25 8.48 -12.59 -24.45
C LYS A 25 7.25 -12.50 -23.54
N LEU A 26 6.11 -12.04 -24.07
CA LEU A 26 4.89 -11.81 -23.30
C LEU A 26 4.24 -13.12 -22.84
N MET A 27 4.39 -14.20 -23.62
CA MET A 27 3.81 -15.52 -23.31
C MET A 27 4.39 -16.20 -22.06
N ASN A 28 5.48 -15.66 -21.49
CA ASN A 28 6.00 -16.12 -20.20
C ASN A 28 5.11 -15.69 -19.03
N ASN A 29 4.28 -14.66 -19.21
CA ASN A 29 3.32 -14.24 -18.20
C ASN A 29 2.05 -15.09 -18.32
N ILE A 30 1.60 -15.68 -17.22
CA ILE A 30 0.49 -16.66 -17.24
C ILE A 30 -0.83 -15.97 -17.56
N TYR A 31 -1.05 -14.72 -17.13
CA TYR A 31 -2.22 -13.95 -17.55
C TYR A 31 -2.26 -13.76 -19.06
N VAL A 32 -1.14 -13.37 -19.69
CA VAL A 32 -1.06 -13.23 -21.15
C VAL A 32 -1.34 -14.58 -21.83
N LYS A 33 -0.67 -15.65 -21.38
CA LYS A 33 -0.84 -16.98 -21.97
C LYS A 33 -2.27 -17.51 -21.83
N ARG A 34 -2.83 -17.50 -20.61
CA ARG A 34 -4.17 -18.07 -20.36
C ARG A 34 -5.29 -17.18 -20.87
N VAL A 35 -5.23 -15.88 -20.58
CA VAL A 35 -6.36 -14.99 -20.87
C VAL A 35 -6.31 -14.50 -22.31
N LEU A 36 -5.20 -13.93 -22.76
CA LEU A 36 -5.13 -13.28 -24.07
C LEU A 36 -4.95 -14.32 -25.20
N TYR A 37 -4.13 -15.34 -24.98
CA TYR A 37 -3.83 -16.36 -25.98
C TYR A 37 -4.82 -17.54 -25.95
N ASP A 38 -4.98 -18.26 -24.84
CA ASP A 38 -5.80 -19.49 -24.82
C ASP A 38 -7.32 -19.20 -24.86
N ILE A 39 -7.80 -18.32 -23.96
CA ILE A 39 -9.24 -18.09 -23.73
C ILE A 39 -9.81 -17.07 -24.71
N LYS A 40 -9.25 -15.85 -24.74
CA LYS A 40 -9.77 -14.75 -25.58
C LYS A 40 -9.28 -14.84 -27.01
N ARG A 41 -8.15 -15.51 -27.26
CA ARG A 41 -7.55 -15.68 -28.59
C ARG A 41 -7.38 -14.36 -29.35
N VAL A 42 -6.97 -13.32 -28.63
CA VAL A 42 -6.76 -11.97 -29.18
C VAL A 42 -5.31 -11.74 -29.62
N ILE A 43 -4.40 -12.64 -29.27
CA ILE A 43 -3.01 -12.66 -29.72
C ILE A 43 -2.60 -14.07 -30.16
N ASP A 44 -1.57 -14.18 -30.99
CA ASP A 44 -0.96 -15.45 -31.41
C ASP A 44 0.54 -15.26 -31.69
N TYR A 45 1.27 -16.34 -31.88
CA TYR A 45 2.57 -16.30 -32.53
C TYR A 45 2.41 -16.02 -34.03
N LYS A 46 3.40 -15.34 -34.61
CA LYS A 46 3.49 -15.22 -36.06
C LYS A 46 3.75 -16.61 -36.65
N GLU A 47 3.03 -16.94 -37.73
CA GLU A 47 3.24 -18.18 -38.47
C GLU A 47 4.72 -18.36 -38.85
N GLY A 48 5.27 -19.54 -38.55
CA GLY A 48 6.68 -19.85 -38.75
C GLY A 48 7.67 -19.13 -37.82
N ASN A 49 7.21 -18.32 -36.86
CA ASN A 49 8.09 -17.60 -35.92
C ASN A 49 7.50 -17.41 -34.51
N MET A 50 7.83 -18.34 -33.62
CA MET A 50 7.44 -18.32 -32.20
C MET A 50 8.10 -17.21 -31.36
N ASN A 51 9.01 -16.41 -31.92
CA ASN A 51 9.61 -15.27 -31.22
C ASN A 51 8.84 -13.96 -31.45
N VAL A 52 7.83 -13.96 -32.33
CA VAL A 52 7.05 -12.78 -32.68
C VAL A 52 5.61 -13.04 -32.27
N ILE A 53 5.06 -12.18 -31.43
CA ILE A 53 3.65 -12.17 -31.08
C ILE A 53 2.95 -11.16 -31.99
N ILE A 54 1.80 -11.54 -32.52
CA ILE A 54 0.92 -10.71 -33.35
C ILE A 54 -0.43 -10.52 -32.67
N LYS A 55 -1.13 -9.43 -33.02
CA LYS A 55 -2.50 -9.17 -32.55
C LYS A 55 -3.54 -9.58 -33.59
N HIS A 56 -4.68 -10.07 -33.11
CA HIS A 56 -5.90 -10.24 -33.91
C HIS A 56 -6.75 -8.95 -33.91
N LYS A 57 -7.79 -8.95 -34.74
CA LYS A 57 -8.70 -7.79 -34.91
C LYS A 57 -9.34 -7.30 -33.60
N ASP A 58 -9.63 -8.21 -32.67
CA ASP A 58 -10.35 -7.90 -31.42
C ASP A 58 -9.41 -7.45 -30.29
N TYR A 59 -8.10 -7.47 -30.51
CA TYR A 59 -7.10 -7.11 -29.50
C TYR A 59 -7.18 -5.64 -29.09
N ASP A 60 -7.36 -4.73 -30.05
CA ASP A 60 -7.29 -3.30 -29.77
C ASP A 60 -8.44 -2.88 -28.83
N LYS A 61 -9.65 -3.33 -29.15
CA LYS A 61 -10.82 -3.17 -28.27
C LYS A 61 -10.60 -3.82 -26.90
N PHE A 62 -10.08 -5.05 -26.87
CA PHE A 62 -9.75 -5.69 -25.59
C PHE A 62 -8.76 -4.88 -24.75
N PHE A 63 -7.71 -4.34 -25.36
CA PHE A 63 -6.70 -3.56 -24.67
C PHE A 63 -7.27 -2.25 -24.14
N GLU A 64 -8.04 -1.53 -24.95
CA GLU A 64 -8.77 -0.31 -24.56
C GLU A 64 -9.67 -0.55 -23.36
N ASP A 65 -10.52 -1.57 -23.44
CA ASP A 65 -11.53 -1.87 -22.41
C ASP A 65 -10.93 -2.38 -21.08
N ASN A 66 -9.71 -2.93 -21.08
CA ASN A 66 -9.20 -3.72 -19.93
C ASN A 66 -7.83 -3.29 -19.38
N LEU A 67 -7.00 -2.61 -20.17
CA LEU A 67 -5.58 -2.41 -19.87
C LEU A 67 -5.05 -1.00 -20.20
N LEU A 68 -5.71 -0.25 -21.09
CA LEU A 68 -5.23 1.06 -21.51
C LEU A 68 -5.15 2.06 -20.36
N ASP A 69 -6.18 2.14 -19.52
CA ASP A 69 -6.18 3.05 -18.37
C ASP A 69 -5.05 2.72 -17.38
N GLN A 70 -4.84 1.43 -17.09
CA GLN A 70 -3.74 0.99 -16.24
C GLN A 70 -2.38 1.35 -16.84
N TYR A 71 -2.20 1.16 -18.16
CA TYR A 71 -0.97 1.56 -18.84
C TYR A 71 -0.74 3.07 -18.76
N LEU A 72 -1.75 3.87 -19.11
CA LEU A 72 -1.65 5.33 -19.13
C LEU A 72 -1.38 5.87 -17.73
N TYR A 73 -1.98 5.29 -16.69
CA TYR A 73 -1.73 5.66 -15.30
C TYR A 73 -0.24 5.56 -14.93
N TYR A 74 0.40 4.42 -15.20
CA TYR A 74 1.82 4.24 -14.90
C TYR A 74 2.75 4.99 -15.89
N ALA A 75 2.39 5.05 -17.17
CA ALA A 75 3.17 5.77 -18.18
C ALA A 75 3.20 7.28 -17.90
N ASN A 76 2.08 7.87 -17.48
CA ASN A 76 2.01 9.28 -17.10
C ASN A 76 2.84 9.56 -15.85
N PHE A 77 2.80 8.67 -14.85
CA PHE A 77 3.68 8.76 -13.69
C PHE A 77 5.16 8.77 -14.11
N PHE A 78 5.60 7.83 -14.95
CA PHE A 78 6.98 7.81 -15.44
C PHE A 78 7.39 9.10 -16.15
N LYS A 79 6.51 9.69 -16.98
CA LYS A 79 6.78 11.00 -17.59
C LYS A 79 6.91 12.11 -16.54
N GLU A 80 6.02 12.11 -15.54
CA GLU A 80 6.00 13.12 -14.47
C GLU A 80 7.30 13.12 -13.66
N VAL A 81 7.86 11.94 -13.38
CA VAL A 81 9.12 11.79 -12.61
C VAL A 81 10.37 11.64 -13.50
N ASP A 82 10.22 11.89 -14.80
CA ASP A 82 11.28 11.78 -15.81
C ASP A 82 11.96 10.38 -15.85
N ILE A 83 11.23 9.32 -15.50
CA ILE A 83 11.70 7.94 -15.67
C ILE A 83 11.42 7.50 -17.11
N GLU A 84 12.44 6.91 -17.75
CA GLU A 84 12.30 6.40 -19.12
C GLU A 84 11.25 5.27 -19.21
N ILE A 85 10.29 5.43 -20.11
CA ILE A 85 9.29 4.42 -20.45
C ILE A 85 9.96 3.30 -21.25
N SER A 86 10.30 2.20 -20.58
CA SER A 86 11.07 1.11 -21.19
C SER A 86 10.62 -0.26 -20.72
N ALA A 87 10.43 -1.19 -21.66
CA ALA A 87 10.13 -2.59 -21.37
C ALA A 87 11.30 -3.34 -20.70
N GLN A 88 12.46 -2.68 -20.54
CA GLN A 88 13.59 -3.22 -19.77
C GLN A 88 13.36 -3.11 -18.25
N ARG A 89 12.39 -2.30 -17.80
CA ARG A 89 11.98 -2.23 -16.39
C ARG A 89 10.96 -3.35 -16.11
N ASN A 90 11.31 -4.29 -15.23
CA ASN A 90 10.42 -5.39 -14.84
C ASN A 90 9.73 -5.14 -13.49
N TYR A 91 9.35 -3.89 -13.22
CA TYR A 91 8.68 -3.54 -11.97
C TYR A 91 7.32 -4.22 -11.90
N SER A 92 7.06 -4.89 -10.77
CA SER A 92 5.74 -5.40 -10.46
C SER A 92 4.78 -4.26 -10.14
N GLU A 93 3.49 -4.55 -10.06
CA GLU A 93 2.49 -3.55 -9.70
C GLU A 93 2.75 -3.01 -8.28
N TYR A 94 3.10 -3.88 -7.34
CA TYR A 94 3.57 -3.49 -6.00
C TYR A 94 4.70 -2.45 -6.05
N VAL A 95 5.74 -2.68 -6.86
CA VAL A 95 6.89 -1.76 -6.97
C VAL A 95 6.47 -0.43 -7.58
N LEU A 96 5.63 -0.44 -8.62
CA LEU A 96 5.12 0.78 -9.25
C LEU A 96 4.33 1.63 -8.26
N LYS A 97 3.41 1.01 -7.49
CA LYS A 97 2.62 1.71 -6.48
C LYS A 97 3.50 2.27 -5.36
N SER A 98 4.52 1.53 -4.92
CA SER A 98 5.51 2.05 -3.96
C SER A 98 6.25 3.28 -4.51
N LEU A 99 6.68 3.28 -5.78
CA LEU A 99 7.33 4.46 -6.40
C LEU A 99 6.41 5.68 -6.45
N MET A 100 5.13 5.47 -6.78
CA MET A 100 4.14 6.54 -6.77
C MET A 100 3.89 7.09 -5.36
N LEU A 101 3.87 6.23 -4.34
CA LEU A 101 3.74 6.64 -2.95
C LEU A 101 4.96 7.47 -2.48
N ILE A 102 6.17 7.03 -2.86
CA ILE A 102 7.41 7.76 -2.59
C ILE A 102 7.35 9.15 -3.22
N HIS A 103 6.94 9.26 -4.49
CA HIS A 103 6.81 10.54 -5.18
C HIS A 103 5.83 11.49 -4.49
N LYS A 104 4.66 11.00 -4.08
CA LYS A 104 3.67 11.80 -3.33
C LYS A 104 4.24 12.35 -2.02
N ASN A 105 5.18 11.64 -1.40
CA ASN A 105 5.77 12.02 -0.12
C ASN A 105 7.19 12.60 -0.26
N LYS A 106 7.64 12.93 -1.48
CA LYS A 106 9.03 13.28 -1.77
C LYS A 106 9.58 14.40 -0.90
N GLU A 107 8.79 15.43 -0.62
CA GLU A 107 9.24 16.60 0.15
C GLU A 107 9.52 16.23 1.62
N ASN A 108 8.70 15.34 2.21
CA ASN A 108 8.92 14.83 3.56
C ASN A 108 10.12 13.87 3.61
N LEU A 109 10.33 13.08 2.54
CA LEU A 109 11.38 12.06 2.47
C LEU A 109 12.75 12.64 2.19
N LYS A 110 12.86 13.69 1.36
CA LYS A 110 14.15 14.25 0.91
C LYS A 110 15.03 14.72 2.06
N GLY A 111 14.45 15.33 3.09
CA GLY A 111 15.16 15.82 4.27
C GLY A 111 15.45 14.75 5.34
N THR A 112 14.90 13.55 5.20
CA THR A 112 14.93 12.50 6.23
C THR A 112 15.25 11.12 5.66
N LEU A 113 15.94 11.09 4.51
CA LEU A 113 16.28 9.84 3.82
C LEU A 113 17.09 8.93 4.75
N SER A 114 16.75 7.64 4.79
CA SER A 114 17.47 6.63 5.56
C SER A 114 18.50 5.91 4.72
N THR A 115 19.23 4.97 5.32
CA THR A 115 19.97 3.95 4.56
C THR A 115 19.05 3.17 3.61
N PRO A 116 19.58 2.57 2.53
CA PRO A 116 18.79 1.77 1.59
C PRO A 116 18.05 0.63 2.27
N HIS A 117 18.65 -0.02 3.26
CA HIS A 117 18.06 -1.15 3.96
C HIS A 117 16.79 -0.77 4.70
N ILE A 118 16.84 0.34 5.45
CA ILE A 118 15.69 0.77 6.21
C ILE A 118 14.63 1.34 5.27
N PHE A 119 15.03 2.06 4.21
CA PHE A 119 14.09 2.52 3.20
C PHE A 119 13.36 1.34 2.55
N SER A 120 14.11 0.27 2.23
CA SER A 120 13.58 -0.96 1.68
C SER A 120 12.55 -1.59 2.61
N SER A 121 12.89 -1.75 3.89
CA SER A 121 11.98 -2.34 4.87
C SER A 121 10.68 -1.55 5.08
N ASN A 122 10.64 -0.24 4.82
CA ASN A 122 9.43 0.55 5.01
C ASN A 122 8.56 0.63 3.75
N PHE A 123 9.14 0.71 2.55
CA PHE A 123 8.37 0.83 1.31
C PHE A 123 8.13 -0.49 0.58
N PHE A 124 8.89 -1.52 0.94
CA PHE A 124 8.87 -2.85 0.32
C PHE A 124 8.85 -3.94 1.39
N GLU A 125 7.98 -3.82 2.41
CA GLU A 125 7.84 -4.75 3.55
C GLU A 125 7.71 -6.24 3.16
N GLU A 126 7.10 -6.53 2.01
CA GLU A 126 6.99 -7.92 1.49
C GLU A 126 8.31 -8.47 0.93
N LYS A 127 9.34 -7.62 0.83
CA LYS A 127 10.67 -7.94 0.31
C LYS A 127 11.69 -7.88 1.44
N ASP A 128 12.86 -8.43 1.16
CA ASP A 128 13.96 -8.38 2.12
C ASP A 128 14.50 -6.94 2.28
N SER A 129 15.10 -6.65 3.45
CA SER A 129 15.80 -5.39 3.70
C SER A 129 16.88 -5.06 2.65
N LYS A 130 17.49 -6.08 2.02
CA LYS A 130 18.50 -5.94 0.96
C LYS A 130 17.92 -5.81 -0.44
N PHE A 131 16.59 -5.77 -0.60
CA PHE A 131 15.95 -5.73 -1.91
C PHE A 131 16.45 -4.61 -2.81
N LEU A 132 16.76 -3.43 -2.26
CA LEU A 132 17.34 -2.32 -3.04
C LEU A 132 18.82 -2.51 -3.44
N ASP A 133 19.58 -3.35 -2.73
CA ASP A 133 20.97 -3.66 -3.09
C ASP A 133 21.04 -4.50 -4.37
N ASP A 134 20.10 -5.44 -4.52
CA ASP A 134 19.98 -6.29 -5.70
C ASP A 134 19.33 -5.57 -6.90
N ASN A 135 18.64 -4.46 -6.66
CA ASN A 135 17.86 -3.73 -7.67
C ASN A 135 18.42 -2.33 -7.93
N LYS A 136 19.67 -2.26 -8.41
CA LYS A 136 20.38 -0.99 -8.71
C LYS A 136 19.53 0.02 -9.51
N ARG A 137 18.87 -0.42 -10.58
CA ARG A 137 18.02 0.47 -11.39
C ARG A 137 16.83 1.04 -10.61
N LEU A 138 16.20 0.24 -9.73
CA LEU A 138 15.12 0.72 -8.86
C LEU A 138 15.65 1.74 -7.86
N ARG A 139 16.83 1.50 -7.29
CA ARG A 139 17.51 2.43 -6.39
C ARG A 139 17.76 3.78 -7.09
N ASP A 140 18.26 3.75 -8.32
CA ASP A 140 18.52 4.96 -9.12
C ASP A 140 17.22 5.71 -9.45
N ASP A 141 16.17 4.98 -9.85
CA ASP A 141 14.85 5.56 -10.12
C ASP A 141 14.23 6.19 -8.84
N ILE A 142 14.41 5.58 -7.65
CA ILE A 142 13.99 6.18 -6.36
C ILE A 142 14.76 7.47 -6.06
N LEU A 143 16.08 7.47 -6.21
CA LEU A 143 16.91 8.67 -6.00
C LEU A 143 16.51 9.80 -6.95
N LYS A 144 16.18 9.45 -8.21
CA LYS A 144 15.66 10.39 -9.20
C LYS A 144 14.33 11.00 -8.75
N ILE A 145 13.36 10.17 -8.32
CA ILE A 145 12.07 10.64 -7.80
C ILE A 145 12.25 11.60 -6.62
N LEU A 146 13.18 11.29 -5.71
CA LEU A 146 13.46 12.11 -4.53
C LEU A 146 14.31 13.36 -4.82
N GLY A 147 14.89 13.46 -6.02
CA GLY A 147 15.89 14.48 -6.33
C GLY A 147 17.11 14.43 -5.40
N ALA A 148 17.52 13.23 -5.01
CA ALA A 148 18.67 12.95 -4.16
C ALA A 148 19.82 12.35 -4.98
N LYS A 149 21.08 12.63 -4.59
CA LYS A 149 22.25 12.08 -5.28
C LYS A 149 22.54 10.64 -4.85
N GLU A 150 22.38 10.37 -3.56
CA GLU A 150 22.67 9.06 -2.97
C GLU A 150 21.84 8.85 -1.70
N PHE A 151 21.73 7.58 -1.29
CA PHE A 151 21.22 7.24 0.03
C PHE A 151 22.35 7.46 1.06
N PRO A 152 22.04 7.98 2.26
CA PRO A 152 23.04 8.18 3.30
C PRO A 152 23.60 6.86 3.82
N MET A 153 24.85 6.91 4.29
CA MET A 153 25.53 5.77 4.92
C MET A 153 24.99 5.45 6.33
N GLN A 154 24.43 6.45 7.01
CA GLN A 154 23.82 6.31 8.33
C GLN A 154 22.45 6.96 8.33
N SER A 155 21.50 6.31 9.01
CA SER A 155 20.16 6.85 9.16
C SER A 155 20.12 7.88 10.29
N PRO A 156 19.27 8.91 10.18
CA PRO A 156 18.93 9.77 11.30
C PRO A 156 18.45 8.93 12.50
N LYS A 157 18.84 9.30 13.73
CA LYS A 157 18.44 8.58 14.96
C LYS A 157 16.92 8.54 15.19
N SER A 158 16.19 9.45 14.56
CA SER A 158 14.73 9.52 14.59
C SER A 158 14.20 9.43 13.15
N GLN A 159 13.90 8.22 12.69
CA GLN A 159 13.13 8.05 11.46
C GLN A 159 11.66 8.33 11.74
N GLN A 160 11.15 9.42 11.16
CA GLN A 160 9.84 9.99 11.49
C GLN A 160 8.95 10.20 10.24
N TRP A 161 9.00 9.31 9.25
CA TRP A 161 8.13 9.48 8.07
C TRP A 161 6.67 9.28 8.42
N LYS A 162 5.90 10.37 8.46
CA LYS A 162 4.44 10.30 8.29
C LYS A 162 4.17 10.24 6.79
N LEU A 163 3.76 9.08 6.29
CA LEU A 163 3.33 8.98 4.90
C LEU A 163 1.87 9.41 4.82
N VAL A 164 1.58 10.34 3.93
CA VAL A 164 0.23 10.85 3.70
C VAL A 164 -0.12 10.65 2.24
N VAL A 165 -1.37 10.29 2.00
CA VAL A 165 -1.96 10.36 0.67
C VAL A 165 -3.12 11.33 0.72
N ASP A 166 -2.86 12.54 0.22
CA ASP A 166 -3.84 13.63 0.22
C ASP A 166 -5.10 13.24 -0.57
N CYS A 167 -6.22 13.78 -0.11
CA CYS A 167 -7.53 13.73 -0.76
C CYS A 167 -7.95 15.17 -1.14
N LYS A 168 -8.58 15.35 -2.30
CA LYS A 168 -8.91 16.68 -2.83
C LYS A 168 -9.95 17.42 -1.96
N ASP A 169 -10.90 16.68 -1.41
CA ASP A 169 -11.96 17.18 -0.55
C ASP A 169 -12.13 16.20 0.63
N PRO A 170 -11.23 16.20 1.61
CA PRO A 170 -11.30 15.24 2.71
C PRO A 170 -12.47 15.56 3.64
N LYS A 171 -13.18 14.52 4.06
CA LYS A 171 -14.19 14.57 5.13
C LYS A 171 -13.72 13.82 6.35
N TYR A 172 -12.82 12.86 6.18
CA TYR A 172 -12.31 11.97 7.23
C TYR A 172 -10.81 11.76 7.08
N ILE A 173 -10.13 11.49 8.19
CA ILE A 173 -8.74 11.00 8.21
C ILE A 173 -8.74 9.57 8.72
N LEU A 174 -8.14 8.65 7.97
CA LEU A 174 -7.88 7.29 8.42
C LEU A 174 -6.39 7.12 8.71
N LEU A 175 -6.08 6.89 9.99
CA LEU A 175 -4.78 6.43 10.45
C LEU A 175 -4.70 4.90 10.29
N CYS A 176 -3.66 4.39 9.64
CA CYS A 176 -3.44 2.96 9.43
C CYS A 176 -1.99 2.53 9.69
N GLU A 177 -1.81 1.24 9.98
CA GLU A 177 -0.47 0.65 10.15
C GLU A 177 0.01 0.03 8.84
N ASN A 178 -0.88 -0.57 8.05
CA ASN A 178 -0.50 -1.15 6.77
C ASN A 178 -0.30 -0.07 5.68
N ILE A 179 0.91 -0.03 5.11
CA ILE A 179 1.28 0.88 4.01
C ILE A 179 0.52 0.57 2.70
N ASP A 180 -0.01 -0.63 2.53
CA ASP A 180 -0.70 -1.04 1.29
C ASP A 180 -1.98 -0.24 1.05
N PHE A 181 -2.67 0.23 2.09
CA PHE A 181 -3.79 1.16 1.91
C PHE A 181 -3.37 2.44 1.18
N LEU A 182 -2.14 2.92 1.41
CA LEU A 182 -1.62 4.12 0.75
C LEU A 182 -1.18 3.85 -0.69
N LYS A 183 -0.85 2.60 -1.02
CA LYS A 183 -0.49 2.17 -2.39
C LYS A 183 -1.72 2.11 -3.29
N ASP A 184 -2.89 1.77 -2.74
CA ASP A 184 -4.18 1.70 -3.44
C ASP A 184 -5.25 2.63 -2.85
N PRO A 185 -5.06 3.97 -2.94
CA PRO A 185 -5.90 4.94 -2.24
C PRO A 185 -7.21 5.29 -2.95
N TRP A 186 -7.51 4.68 -4.10
CA TRP A 186 -8.60 5.12 -4.99
C TRP A 186 -9.97 5.08 -4.31
N LEU A 187 -10.34 3.93 -3.74
CA LEU A 187 -11.62 3.79 -3.03
C LEU A 187 -11.74 4.74 -1.83
N PHE A 188 -10.62 5.00 -1.13
CA PHE A 188 -10.61 5.96 -0.03
C PHE A 188 -10.86 7.39 -0.51
N ARG A 189 -10.22 7.79 -1.61
CA ARG A 189 -10.39 9.12 -2.22
C ARG A 189 -11.80 9.35 -2.73
N GLU A 190 -12.40 8.36 -3.40
CA GLU A 190 -13.80 8.41 -3.86
C GLU A 190 -14.79 8.61 -2.72
N ASN A 191 -14.42 8.18 -1.51
CA ASN A 191 -15.22 8.33 -0.29
C ASN A 191 -14.73 9.48 0.62
N ASN A 192 -13.93 10.41 0.08
CA ASN A 192 -13.44 11.59 0.80
C ASN A 192 -12.58 11.26 2.04
N ILE A 193 -11.83 10.15 2.03
CA ILE A 193 -10.96 9.73 3.13
C ILE A 193 -9.50 10.05 2.80
N GLU A 194 -8.83 10.81 3.67
CA GLU A 194 -7.39 11.03 3.63
C GLU A 194 -6.66 9.93 4.42
N LEU A 195 -5.58 9.37 3.86
CA LEU A 195 -4.85 8.25 4.47
C LEU A 195 -3.54 8.70 5.09
N TRP A 196 -3.33 8.33 6.36
CA TRP A 196 -2.12 8.63 7.11
C TRP A 196 -1.52 7.33 7.65
N HIS A 197 -0.33 7.00 7.20
CA HIS A 197 0.41 5.85 7.72
C HIS A 197 1.38 6.28 8.81
N LEU A 198 1.23 5.68 9.99
CA LEU A 198 2.07 5.96 11.16
C LEU A 198 3.25 4.99 11.29
N GLY A 199 3.12 3.76 10.76
CA GLY A 199 4.13 2.71 10.86
C GLY A 199 4.31 2.20 12.29
N GLY A 200 3.48 1.21 12.65
CA GLY A 200 3.52 0.50 13.94
C GLY A 200 3.70 1.41 15.16
N ASN A 201 4.68 1.06 16.01
CA ASN A 201 4.91 1.69 17.32
C ASN A 201 5.36 3.18 17.28
N ASN A 202 5.48 3.78 16.09
CA ASN A 202 6.07 5.10 15.86
C ASN A 202 5.03 6.25 15.94
N THR A 203 4.24 6.26 17.02
CA THR A 203 3.20 7.28 17.25
C THR A 203 3.75 8.68 17.49
N LYS A 204 5.05 8.82 17.78
CA LYS A 204 5.73 10.12 17.98
C LYS A 204 5.57 11.08 16.80
N LYS A 205 5.45 10.54 15.58
CA LYS A 205 5.20 11.33 14.36
C LYS A 205 3.93 12.18 14.47
N LEU A 206 2.93 11.70 15.21
CA LEU A 206 1.67 12.42 15.40
C LEU A 206 1.82 13.58 16.39
N GLU A 207 2.77 13.52 17.33
CA GLU A 207 3.07 14.62 18.27
C GLU A 207 3.53 15.88 17.52
N GLU A 208 4.27 15.70 16.42
CA GLU A 208 4.80 16.81 15.60
C GLU A 208 3.75 17.40 14.65
N VAL A 209 2.63 16.72 14.41
CA VAL A 209 1.57 17.24 13.54
C VAL A 209 0.87 18.42 14.23
N PRO A 210 0.86 19.62 13.63
CA PRO A 210 0.14 20.75 14.20
C PRO A 210 -1.36 20.47 14.29
N SER A 211 -2.01 20.80 15.41
CA SER A 211 -3.45 20.54 15.62
C SER A 211 -4.33 21.16 14.54
N LYS A 212 -3.91 22.29 13.95
CA LYS A 212 -4.59 22.95 12.83
C LYS A 212 -4.62 22.13 11.52
N LYS A 213 -3.81 21.08 11.41
CA LYS A 213 -3.85 20.14 10.27
C LYS A 213 -4.81 18.96 10.52
N ILE A 214 -5.30 18.79 11.74
CA ILE A 214 -6.23 17.72 12.13
C ILE A 214 -7.62 18.36 12.23
N ILE A 215 -8.21 18.63 11.06
CA ILE A 215 -9.49 19.34 10.96
C ILE A 215 -10.68 18.39 10.79
N HIS A 216 -10.44 17.18 10.30
CA HIS A 216 -11.48 16.18 10.06
C HIS A 216 -11.51 15.13 11.18
N PRO A 217 -12.66 14.45 11.38
CA PRO A 217 -12.76 13.29 12.25
C PRO A 217 -11.69 12.24 11.92
N VAL A 218 -11.03 11.75 12.98
CA VAL A 218 -9.91 10.81 12.86
C VAL A 218 -10.39 9.41 13.23
N PHE A 219 -10.09 8.45 12.36
CA PHE A 219 -10.34 7.04 12.56
C PHE A 219 -9.03 6.26 12.61
N TYR A 220 -9.01 5.16 13.35
CA TYR A 220 -7.87 4.25 13.42
C TYR A 220 -8.26 2.84 12.99
N VAL A 221 -7.48 2.26 12.09
CA VAL A 221 -7.53 0.83 11.75
C VAL A 221 -6.18 0.20 12.08
N CYS A 222 -6.21 -0.96 12.73
CA CYS A 222 -5.03 -1.72 13.13
C CYS A 222 -5.34 -3.21 13.22
N ASP A 223 -4.29 -4.00 13.44
CA ASP A 223 -4.44 -5.35 13.95
C ASP A 223 -5.16 -5.31 15.31
N TRP A 224 -6.17 -6.16 15.48
CA TRP A 224 -6.78 -6.37 16.80
C TRP A 224 -6.01 -7.46 17.54
N ASP A 225 -4.81 -7.07 17.96
CA ASP A 225 -3.91 -7.80 18.85
C ASP A 225 -3.51 -6.88 20.03
N TYR A 226 -2.63 -7.36 20.92
CA TYR A 226 -2.16 -6.54 22.02
C TYR A 226 -1.40 -5.27 21.53
N HIS A 227 -0.54 -5.41 20.53
CA HIS A 227 0.31 -4.31 20.07
C HIS A 227 -0.46 -3.17 19.38
N GLY A 228 -1.32 -3.49 18.42
CA GLY A 228 -2.16 -2.52 17.70
C GLY A 228 -3.10 -1.76 18.65
N LEU A 229 -3.71 -2.46 19.60
CA LEU A 229 -4.57 -1.84 20.62
C LEU A 229 -3.77 -0.94 21.57
N ASN A 230 -2.56 -1.34 21.94
CA ASN A 230 -1.68 -0.50 22.75
C ASN A 230 -1.20 0.76 21.98
N ILE A 231 -0.97 0.63 20.68
CA ILE A 231 -0.67 1.78 19.80
C ILE A 231 -1.86 2.74 19.75
N TYR A 232 -3.09 2.23 19.61
CA TYR A 232 -4.31 3.04 19.65
C TYR A 232 -4.42 3.86 20.94
N ILE A 233 -4.15 3.28 22.12
CA ILE A 233 -4.18 4.00 23.40
C ILE A 233 -3.23 5.20 23.35
N ARG A 234 -1.98 4.98 22.89
CA ARG A 234 -0.97 6.03 22.77
C ARG A 234 -1.39 7.12 21.78
N ILE A 235 -1.99 6.76 20.65
CA ILE A 235 -2.52 7.72 19.67
C ILE A 235 -3.63 8.56 20.28
N LYS A 236 -4.57 7.93 20.99
CA LYS A 236 -5.68 8.61 21.66
C LYS A 236 -5.18 9.63 22.67
N GLU A 237 -4.16 9.30 23.46
CA GLU A 237 -3.52 10.24 24.40
C GLU A 237 -2.84 11.42 23.68
N ILE A 238 -2.14 11.17 22.57
CA ILE A 238 -1.49 12.23 21.79
C ILE A 238 -2.51 13.20 21.20
N LEU A 239 -3.63 12.69 20.67
CA LEU A 239 -4.70 13.51 20.11
C LEU A 239 -5.48 14.26 21.18
N ALA A 240 -5.72 13.65 22.34
CA ALA A 240 -6.36 14.34 23.47
C ALA A 240 -5.56 15.57 23.92
N LYS A 241 -4.22 15.49 23.97
CA LYS A 241 -3.34 16.64 24.24
C LYS A 241 -3.46 17.78 23.21
N LYS A 242 -4.01 17.49 22.03
CA LYS A 242 -4.23 18.43 20.93
C LYS A 242 -5.70 18.87 20.83
N ASP A 243 -6.54 18.51 21.81
CA ASP A 243 -7.99 18.73 21.81
C ASP A 243 -8.66 18.09 20.58
N LYS A 244 -8.26 16.85 20.29
CA LYS A 244 -8.79 16.04 19.18
C LYS A 244 -9.18 14.66 19.68
N GLU A 245 -10.24 14.12 19.10
CA GLU A 245 -10.70 12.77 19.37
C GLU A 245 -10.32 11.81 18.23
N ILE A 246 -10.31 10.52 18.54
CA ILE A 246 -10.12 9.44 17.59
C ILE A 246 -11.09 8.31 17.85
N THR A 247 -11.57 7.71 16.76
CA THR A 247 -12.43 6.53 16.81
C THR A 247 -11.69 5.28 16.33
N LEU A 248 -11.57 4.28 17.18
CA LEU A 248 -11.14 2.94 16.79
C LEU A 248 -12.20 2.28 15.90
N LEU A 249 -11.81 1.77 14.73
CA LEU A 249 -12.71 1.03 13.86
C LEU A 249 -12.90 -0.40 14.37
N ILE A 250 -14.14 -0.75 14.69
CA ILE A 250 -14.55 -2.06 15.18
C ILE A 250 -15.05 -2.89 13.98
N PRO A 251 -14.38 -4.00 13.63
CA PRO A 251 -14.77 -4.79 12.47
C PRO A 251 -16.10 -5.53 12.70
N LYS A 252 -16.96 -5.53 11.68
CA LYS A 252 -18.20 -6.30 11.67
C LYS A 252 -17.93 -7.71 11.13
N ASN A 253 -18.23 -8.73 11.93
CA ASN A 253 -18.02 -10.15 11.59
C ASN A 253 -16.58 -10.47 11.09
N PRO A 254 -15.55 -10.17 11.90
CA PRO A 254 -14.15 -10.34 11.49
C PRO A 254 -13.76 -11.81 11.32
N THR A 255 -12.75 -12.04 10.49
CA THR A 255 -12.07 -13.35 10.42
C THR A 255 -11.12 -13.47 11.59
N LEU A 256 -11.45 -14.33 12.56
CA LEU A 256 -10.61 -14.55 13.74
C LEU A 256 -9.48 -15.54 13.43
N LYS A 257 -8.24 -15.12 13.64
CA LYS A 257 -7.05 -15.96 13.46
C LYS A 257 -6.49 -16.42 14.81
N PRO A 258 -5.95 -17.63 14.94
CA PRO A 258 -5.19 -18.02 16.14
C PRO A 258 -4.00 -17.09 16.36
N ILE A 259 -3.68 -16.75 17.62
CA ILE A 259 -2.57 -15.82 17.92
C ILE A 259 -1.23 -16.27 17.33
N LYS A 260 -0.95 -17.58 17.32
CA LYS A 260 0.30 -18.16 16.79
C LYS A 260 0.28 -18.43 15.27
N SER A 261 -0.49 -17.66 14.50
CA SER A 261 -0.59 -17.86 13.05
C SER A 261 0.30 -16.89 12.26
N GLY A 262 0.95 -17.40 11.20
CA GLY A 262 1.77 -16.60 10.30
C GLY A 262 3.05 -16.05 10.95
N LYS A 263 3.45 -14.84 10.55
CA LYS A 263 4.59 -14.09 11.13
C LYS A 263 4.12 -13.08 12.18
N HIS A 264 3.15 -13.47 12.98
CA HIS A 264 2.60 -12.66 14.06
C HIS A 264 3.32 -12.95 15.37
N TYR A 265 3.74 -11.91 16.08
CA TYR A 265 4.51 -12.03 17.34
C TYR A 265 3.84 -11.35 18.53
N SER A 266 2.67 -10.73 18.34
CA SER A 266 1.92 -10.17 19.47
C SER A 266 1.24 -11.31 20.21
N GLU A 267 1.41 -11.36 21.53
CA GLU A 267 0.70 -12.31 22.39
C GLU A 267 -0.18 -11.53 23.37
N TRP A 268 -1.36 -12.08 23.64
CA TRP A 268 -2.18 -11.59 24.76
C TRP A 268 -1.47 -11.88 26.07
N ARG A 269 -1.58 -10.96 27.02
CA ARG A 269 -0.99 -11.14 28.34
C ARG A 269 -2.02 -11.70 29.32
N GLU A 270 -1.53 -12.37 30.35
CA GLU A 270 -2.36 -13.06 31.35
C GLU A 270 -3.03 -12.10 32.35
N GLU A 271 -2.57 -10.86 32.46
CA GLU A 271 -3.16 -9.89 33.38
C GLU A 271 -4.58 -9.48 32.98
N GLU A 272 -5.31 -8.88 33.92
CA GLU A 272 -6.68 -8.43 33.68
C GLU A 272 -6.73 -7.50 32.45
N PHE A 273 -7.61 -7.83 31.50
CA PHE A 273 -7.75 -7.12 30.24
C PHE A 273 -6.40 -6.93 29.52
N THR A 274 -5.51 -7.92 29.62
CA THR A 274 -4.15 -7.93 29.05
C THR A 274 -3.31 -6.69 29.41
N ASN A 275 -3.58 -6.07 30.57
CA ASN A 275 -2.98 -4.82 31.03
C ASN A 275 -3.24 -3.62 30.08
N LEU A 276 -4.28 -3.67 29.25
CA LEU A 276 -4.75 -2.54 28.46
C LEU A 276 -5.63 -1.62 29.32
N LYS A 277 -5.59 -0.32 29.02
CA LYS A 277 -6.38 0.69 29.72
C LYS A 277 -7.85 0.61 29.29
N ARG A 278 -8.72 -0.07 30.06
CA ARG A 278 -10.14 -0.33 29.71
C ARG A 278 -10.91 0.93 29.30
N ASP A 279 -10.71 2.04 30.01
CA ASP A 279 -11.36 3.35 29.76
C ASP A 279 -10.99 3.98 28.40
N ALA A 280 -9.94 3.50 27.74
CA ALA A 280 -9.59 3.94 26.39
C ALA A 280 -10.55 3.42 25.32
N PHE A 281 -11.34 2.39 25.62
CA PHE A 281 -12.19 1.67 24.67
C PHE A 281 -13.68 1.86 24.95
N THR A 282 -14.51 1.81 23.90
CA THR A 282 -15.97 1.72 24.04
C THR A 282 -16.37 0.35 24.58
N LYS A 283 -17.59 0.21 25.12
CA LYS A 283 -18.12 -1.09 25.58
C LYS A 283 -18.10 -2.16 24.48
N GLU A 284 -18.44 -1.77 23.26
CA GLU A 284 -18.39 -2.68 22.10
C GLU A 284 -16.96 -3.16 21.83
N ALA A 285 -15.98 -2.27 21.85
CA ALA A 285 -14.57 -2.63 21.68
C ALA A 285 -14.06 -3.50 22.86
N GLN A 286 -14.45 -3.19 24.10
CA GLN A 286 -14.10 -3.99 25.27
C GLN A 286 -14.60 -5.43 25.15
N ASN A 287 -15.86 -5.62 24.74
CA ASN A 287 -16.44 -6.95 24.52
C ASN A 287 -15.68 -7.74 23.45
N LEU A 288 -15.30 -7.09 22.35
CA LEU A 288 -14.52 -7.74 21.29
C LEU A 288 -13.12 -8.12 21.77
N ILE A 289 -12.46 -7.26 22.55
CA ILE A 289 -11.14 -7.55 23.14
C ILE A 289 -11.23 -8.77 24.06
N GLU A 290 -12.24 -8.84 24.93
CA GLU A 290 -12.44 -9.98 25.83
C GLU A 290 -12.73 -11.28 25.07
N GLU A 291 -13.50 -11.20 23.98
CA GLU A 291 -13.71 -12.34 23.09
C GLU A 291 -12.39 -12.83 22.46
N LEU A 292 -11.56 -11.91 21.98
CA LEU A 292 -10.28 -12.24 21.35
C LEU A 292 -9.29 -12.85 22.34
N VAL A 293 -9.17 -12.25 23.53
CA VAL A 293 -8.30 -12.74 24.61
C VAL A 293 -8.76 -14.13 25.08
N SER A 294 -10.05 -14.31 25.36
CA SER A 294 -10.59 -15.59 25.85
C SER A 294 -10.44 -16.74 24.83
N LYS A 295 -10.54 -16.43 23.54
CA LYS A 295 -10.35 -17.41 22.46
C LYS A 295 -8.89 -17.54 22.02
N ASN A 296 -7.99 -16.71 22.57
CA ASN A 296 -6.60 -16.57 22.15
C ASN A 296 -6.45 -16.35 20.63
N LYS A 297 -7.24 -15.39 20.11
CA LYS A 297 -7.32 -15.03 18.69
C LYS A 297 -7.03 -13.55 18.47
N TRP A 298 -6.77 -13.19 17.22
CA TRP A 298 -6.57 -11.81 16.78
C TRP A 298 -7.28 -11.59 15.44
N ILE A 299 -7.36 -10.33 15.02
CA ILE A 299 -7.91 -9.94 13.72
C ILE A 299 -6.83 -9.15 12.99
N GLU A 300 -6.58 -9.55 11.76
CA GLU A 300 -5.59 -8.92 10.90
C GLU A 300 -6.19 -7.69 10.18
N GLU A 301 -5.48 -6.57 10.19
CA GLU A 301 -5.86 -5.27 9.62
C GLU A 301 -6.30 -5.40 8.16
N GLN A 302 -5.57 -6.22 7.37
CA GLN A 302 -5.85 -6.49 5.96
C GLN A 302 -7.23 -7.11 5.72
N THR A 303 -7.83 -7.74 6.74
CA THR A 303 -9.16 -8.35 6.64
C THR A 303 -10.29 -7.38 6.95
N ILE A 304 -9.97 -6.20 7.48
CA ILE A 304 -10.93 -5.16 7.84
C ILE A 304 -11.24 -4.30 6.61
N LYS A 305 -12.52 -3.95 6.43
CA LYS A 305 -12.98 -3.02 5.39
C LYS A 305 -13.22 -1.64 6.01
N PRO A 306 -12.20 -0.78 6.14
CA PRO A 306 -12.30 0.46 6.90
C PRO A 306 -13.31 1.46 6.30
N ILE A 307 -13.45 1.51 4.97
CA ILE A 307 -14.34 2.46 4.29
C ILE A 307 -15.79 2.29 4.77
N ASP A 308 -16.30 1.06 4.75
CA ASP A 308 -17.67 0.74 5.18
C ASP A 308 -17.90 1.16 6.65
N LEU A 309 -16.90 1.00 7.50
CA LEU A 309 -16.99 1.32 8.93
C LEU A 309 -16.97 2.84 9.19
N VAL A 310 -16.16 3.59 8.43
CA VAL A 310 -16.09 5.05 8.51
C VAL A 310 -17.43 5.67 8.06
N LEU A 311 -18.00 5.19 6.95
CA LEU A 311 -19.22 5.77 6.38
C LEU A 311 -20.47 5.42 7.21
N ASN A 312 -20.58 4.20 7.73
CA ASN A 312 -21.74 3.77 8.52
C ASN A 312 -21.82 4.41 9.92
N LYS A 313 -20.80 5.13 10.37
CA LYS A 313 -20.80 5.84 11.66
C LYS A 313 -21.62 7.14 11.63
N PHE A 314 -21.94 7.65 10.43
CA PHE A 314 -22.64 8.92 10.23
C PHE A 314 -23.94 8.80 9.42
N ASN A 315 -24.36 7.56 9.12
CA ASN A 315 -25.70 7.23 8.60
C ASN A 315 -26.59 6.76 9.75
#